data_AF-A0A7Y7P6G1-F1
#
_entry.id   AF-A0A7Y7P6G1-F1
#
_cell.length_a   1.000
_cell.length_b   1.000
_cell.length_c   1.000
_cell.angle_alpha   90.00
_cell.angle_beta   90.00
_cell.angle_gamma   90.00
#
_symmetry.space_group_name_H-M   'P 1'
#
loop_
_entity.id
_entity.type
_entity.pdbx_description
1 polymer ?
#
loop_
_entity_poly.entity_id
_entity_poly.type
_entity_poly.pdbx_seq_one_letter_code
_entity_poly.pdbx_strand_id
1 'polypeptide(L)'
;MPRIKTYTVVLILMVLVAGCRELYDPASVTGKSNFLVVDGMIAAGNNQSVITLSRSTGWHDTIDVIYVRNARVELEGEDGSIYSFSESGNGQYSVDSLGLDSSKHYRLNIRLAEGKSYSSDFVPVLNSPPIDSVSWSQNVDPEDPNLHDLNLFVSTHDDLNKTRYYFWKYDETWKYHSPIISKLIYKPGGFVMATKEEQERLYYCWQSSKSNSILIGNTDLLSHDAISMQPLTHITGNSIKKSFIYSINVKQYALTPGAYNYYDLIRKNSEQSGSFFDPQPSTLVGNIRNVKDGSELVLGYLNISTPSSKRIYINENFFYHYPTNCEVSMLHSLRYSDIQYPDINYPVDYLLDHLTLVQTGFLIAPSKCVNCELLGGHNGRPVFWPDSL
;
A
#
# COMPACT_ATOMS: atom_id res chain seq x y z
N MET A 1 -33.37 30.08 53.42
CA MET A 1 -32.66 30.93 52.44
C MET A 1 -31.19 30.57 52.12
N PRO A 2 -30.51 29.52 52.66
CA PRO A 2 -29.12 29.22 52.25
C PRO A 2 -29.00 28.35 50.99
N ARG A 3 -29.97 27.45 50.73
CA ARG A 3 -29.93 26.53 49.57
C ARG A 3 -30.02 27.23 48.22
N ILE A 4 -30.80 28.31 48.12
CA ILE A 4 -30.96 29.07 46.86
C ILE A 4 -29.61 29.69 46.43
N LYS A 5 -28.82 30.25 47.36
CA LYS A 5 -27.51 30.83 47.06
C LYS A 5 -26.53 29.77 46.52
N THR A 6 -26.59 28.53 47.02
CA THR A 6 -25.72 27.44 46.54
C THR A 6 -26.05 27.05 45.10
N TYR A 7 -27.34 26.95 44.74
CA TYR A 7 -27.74 26.64 43.36
C TYR A 7 -27.39 27.76 42.39
N THR A 8 -27.49 29.03 42.81
CA THR A 8 -27.09 30.17 41.96
C THR A 8 -25.59 30.15 41.69
N VAL A 9 -24.75 29.85 42.69
CA VAL A 9 -23.29 29.75 42.52
C VAL A 9 -22.91 28.59 41.60
N VAL A 10 -23.55 27.42 41.73
CA VAL A 10 -23.30 26.27 40.85
C VAL A 10 -23.73 26.57 39.41
N LEU A 11 -24.85 27.26 39.21
CA LEU A 11 -25.32 27.65 37.88
C LEU A 11 -24.35 28.65 37.21
N ILE A 12 -23.86 29.64 37.96
CA ILE A 12 -22.87 30.61 37.46
C ILE A 12 -21.55 29.90 37.11
N LEU A 13 -21.14 28.91 37.92
CA LEU A 13 -19.95 28.12 37.65
C LEU A 13 -20.10 27.26 36.38
N MET A 14 -21.28 26.67 36.12
CA MET A 14 -21.55 25.92 34.89
C MET A 14 -21.51 26.80 33.63
N VAL A 15 -22.02 28.03 33.71
CA VAL A 15 -21.99 28.97 32.58
C VAL A 15 -20.57 29.43 32.26
N LEU A 16 -19.69 29.52 33.26
CA LEU A 16 -18.27 29.86 33.05
C LEU A 16 -17.47 28.73 32.37
N VAL A 17 -17.93 27.48 32.43
CA VAL A 17 -17.31 26.35 31.68
C VAL A 17 -17.95 26.15 30.30
N ALA A 18 -19.04 26.83 30.00
CA ALA A 18 -19.68 26.82 28.68
C ALA A 18 -18.96 27.78 27.70
N GLY A 19 -17.65 27.59 27.54
CA GLY A 19 -16.91 28.22 26.46
C GLY A 19 -17.23 27.53 25.14
N CYS A 20 -17.88 28.23 24.20
CA CYS A 20 -17.90 27.79 22.82
C CYS A 20 -16.46 27.84 22.30
N ARG A 21 -15.90 26.69 21.92
CA ARG A 21 -14.68 26.68 21.11
C ARG A 21 -15.09 27.20 19.74
N GLU A 22 -14.83 28.48 19.48
CA GLU A 22 -14.85 28.97 18.10
C GLU A 22 -13.76 28.22 17.34
N LEU A 23 -14.16 27.53 16.27
CA LEU A 23 -13.22 27.04 15.27
C LEU A 23 -12.49 28.27 14.74
N TYR A 24 -11.21 28.37 15.07
CA TYR A 24 -10.32 29.32 14.43
C TYR A 24 -10.21 28.89 12.97
N ASP A 25 -10.97 29.55 12.11
CA ASP A 25 -10.80 29.50 10.67
C ASP A 25 -9.82 30.63 10.32
N PRO A 26 -8.50 30.35 10.20
CA PRO A 26 -7.55 31.36 9.77
C PRO A 26 -8.05 31.89 8.43
N ALA A 27 -8.40 33.17 8.39
CA ALA A 27 -8.94 33.86 7.22
C ALA A 27 -8.30 33.29 5.95
N SER A 28 -9.08 32.46 5.25
CA SER A 28 -8.74 31.66 4.08
C SER A 28 -7.29 31.83 3.65
N VAL A 29 -6.43 30.85 3.95
CA VAL A 29 -5.20 30.67 3.17
C VAL A 29 -5.66 30.34 1.75
N THR A 30 -5.99 31.36 0.97
CA THR A 30 -6.15 31.33 -0.48
C THR A 30 -4.74 31.13 -1.07
N GLY A 31 -4.09 30.04 -0.67
CA GLY A 31 -2.97 29.51 -1.41
C GLY A 31 -3.53 29.04 -2.75
N LYS A 32 -2.82 29.34 -3.84
CA LYS A 32 -3.12 28.73 -5.14
C LYS A 32 -3.23 27.21 -4.91
N SER A 33 -4.40 26.63 -5.09
CA SER A 33 -4.58 25.18 -5.24
C SER A 33 -4.45 24.84 -6.74
N ASN A 34 -4.50 23.57 -7.12
CA ASN A 34 -4.40 23.11 -8.52
C ASN A 34 -2.98 23.10 -9.14
N PHE A 35 -1.94 22.87 -8.34
CA PHE A 35 -0.59 22.62 -8.87
C PHE A 35 -0.54 21.29 -9.61
N LEU A 36 0.30 21.21 -10.66
CA LEU A 36 0.60 19.92 -11.29
C LEU A 36 1.39 19.06 -10.32
N VAL A 37 0.93 17.83 -10.10
CA VAL A 37 1.62 16.80 -9.34
C VAL A 37 2.12 15.75 -10.33
N VAL A 38 3.41 15.46 -10.27
CA VAL A 38 4.09 14.44 -11.07
C VAL A 38 4.69 13.44 -10.10
N ASP A 39 4.05 12.28 -9.98
CA ASP A 39 4.51 11.18 -9.14
C ASP A 39 5.05 10.03 -9.99
N GLY A 40 6.16 9.44 -9.55
CA GLY A 40 6.80 8.32 -10.23
C GLY A 40 8.31 8.48 -10.37
N MET A 41 8.97 7.34 -10.57
CA MET A 41 10.40 7.24 -10.88
C MET A 41 10.56 6.49 -12.19
N ILE A 42 11.62 6.80 -12.94
CA ILE A 42 11.97 6.02 -14.11
C ILE A 42 12.84 4.84 -13.70
N ALA A 43 12.34 3.65 -13.99
CA ALA A 43 13.04 2.39 -13.83
C ALA A 43 13.70 2.02 -15.17
N ALA A 44 15.01 2.24 -15.27
CA ALA A 44 15.77 1.87 -16.47
C ALA A 44 15.88 0.34 -16.61
N GLY A 45 16.04 -0.13 -17.85
CA GLY A 45 16.15 -1.55 -18.20
C GLY A 45 14.81 -2.19 -18.53
N ASN A 46 14.58 -3.39 -17.97
CA ASN A 46 13.42 -4.25 -18.31
C ASN A 46 12.22 -4.05 -17.36
N ASN A 47 12.22 -2.96 -16.60
CA ASN A 47 11.17 -2.67 -15.63
C ASN A 47 10.22 -1.61 -16.19
N GLN A 48 8.92 -1.84 -15.98
CA GLN A 48 7.93 -0.84 -16.34
C GLN A 48 8.12 0.43 -15.51
N SER A 49 8.21 1.57 -16.21
CA SER A 49 8.18 2.91 -15.62
C SER A 49 6.78 3.48 -15.71
N VAL A 50 6.29 4.07 -14.62
CA VAL A 50 4.96 4.68 -14.54
C VAL A 50 5.09 6.08 -13.95
N ILE A 51 4.55 7.07 -14.66
CA ILE A 51 4.39 8.44 -14.20
C ILE A 51 2.89 8.71 -14.02
N THR A 52 2.49 9.16 -12.85
CA THR A 52 1.11 9.56 -12.54
C THR A 52 1.03 11.08 -12.51
N LEU A 53 0.13 11.63 -13.31
CA LEU A 53 -0.15 13.06 -13.35
C LEU A 53 -1.48 13.35 -12.67
N SER A 54 -1.46 14.25 -11.70
CA SER A 54 -2.65 14.74 -11.01
C SER A 54 -2.56 16.23 -10.68
N ARG A 55 -3.61 16.78 -10.06
CA ARG A 55 -3.65 18.14 -9.55
C ARG A 55 -3.82 18.13 -8.04
N SER A 56 -3.13 19.04 -7.37
CA SER A 56 -3.32 19.25 -5.93
C SER A 56 -4.68 19.90 -5.66
N THR A 57 -5.41 19.39 -4.68
CA THR A 57 -6.69 19.95 -4.24
C THR A 57 -6.50 20.86 -3.03
N GLY A 58 -7.41 21.82 -2.86
CA GLY A 58 -7.45 22.67 -1.68
C GLY A 58 -8.01 21.92 -0.48
N TRP A 59 -7.72 22.41 0.73
CA TRP A 59 -8.16 21.81 1.99
C TRP A 59 -9.69 21.60 2.11
N HIS A 60 -10.47 22.45 1.45
CA HIS A 60 -11.94 22.41 1.48
C HIS A 60 -12.56 21.66 0.30
N ASP A 61 -11.76 21.08 -0.59
CA ASP A 61 -12.27 20.36 -1.75
C ASP A 61 -12.78 18.97 -1.35
N THR A 62 -13.94 18.58 -1.86
CA THR A 62 -14.55 17.26 -1.61
C THR A 62 -14.07 16.18 -2.60
N ILE A 63 -13.13 16.51 -3.49
CA ILE A 63 -12.55 15.59 -4.47
C ILE A 63 -11.18 15.14 -3.97
N ASP A 64 -11.00 13.83 -3.78
CA ASP A 64 -9.74 13.28 -3.24
C ASP A 64 -8.55 13.47 -4.19
N VAL A 65 -8.71 13.16 -5.48
CA VAL A 65 -7.64 13.30 -6.49
C VAL A 65 -8.21 13.67 -7.86
N ILE A 66 -7.62 14.68 -8.50
CA ILE A 66 -7.96 15.09 -9.87
C ILE A 66 -6.86 14.62 -10.82
N TYR A 67 -7.10 13.54 -11.57
CA TYR A 67 -6.13 13.00 -12.51
C TYR A 67 -6.05 13.81 -13.81
N VAL A 68 -4.83 13.98 -14.32
CA VAL A 68 -4.56 14.68 -15.59
C VAL A 68 -4.47 13.67 -16.73
N ARG A 69 -5.42 13.75 -17.66
CA ARG A 69 -5.59 12.83 -18.80
C ARG A 69 -5.24 13.49 -20.14
N ASN A 70 -5.00 12.69 -21.16
CA ASN A 70 -4.66 13.14 -22.52
C ASN A 70 -3.42 14.06 -22.58
N ALA A 71 -2.45 13.86 -21.69
CA ALA A 71 -1.16 14.53 -21.76
C ALA A 71 -0.19 13.74 -22.65
N ARG A 72 0.74 14.44 -23.29
CA ARG A 72 1.90 13.80 -23.93
C ARG A 72 3.04 13.78 -22.93
N VAL A 73 3.50 12.59 -22.57
CA VAL A 73 4.60 12.37 -21.61
C VAL A 73 5.75 11.67 -22.33
N GLU A 74 6.93 12.27 -22.31
CA GLU A 74 8.10 11.78 -23.04
C GLU A 74 9.36 11.93 -22.20
N LEU A 75 10.25 10.94 -22.28
CA LEU A 75 11.62 11.05 -21.77
C LEU A 75 12.54 11.38 -22.94
N GLU A 76 13.33 12.44 -22.81
CA GLU A 76 14.29 12.91 -23.81
C GLU A 76 15.71 12.78 -23.29
N GLY A 77 16.60 12.15 -24.07
CA GLY A 77 18.04 12.08 -23.77
C GLY A 77 18.80 13.28 -24.34
N GLU A 78 19.96 13.60 -23.75
CA GLU A 78 20.86 14.65 -24.27
C GLU A 78 21.37 14.37 -25.70
N ASP A 79 21.28 13.13 -26.16
CA ASP A 79 21.61 12.68 -27.51
C ASP A 79 20.45 12.85 -28.51
N GLY A 80 19.30 13.37 -28.06
CA GLY A 80 18.09 13.53 -28.87
C GLY A 80 17.20 12.28 -28.95
N SER A 81 17.53 11.22 -28.21
CA SER A 81 16.63 10.06 -28.07
C SER A 81 15.32 10.46 -27.40
N ILE A 82 14.20 9.88 -27.84
CA ILE A 82 12.86 10.18 -27.31
C ILE A 82 12.13 8.86 -27.03
N TYR A 83 11.60 8.74 -25.82
CA TYR A 83 10.78 7.61 -25.38
C TYR A 83 9.40 8.12 -24.95
N SER A 84 8.36 7.76 -25.70
CA SER A 84 6.99 8.20 -25.42
C SER A 84 6.27 7.21 -24.49
N PHE A 85 5.54 7.74 -23.52
CA PHE A 85 4.73 6.94 -22.59
C PHE A 85 3.31 6.80 -23.12
N SER A 86 2.68 5.65 -22.84
CA SER A 86 1.30 5.38 -23.20
C SER A 86 0.38 5.61 -22.00
N GLU A 87 -0.73 6.32 -22.20
CA GLU A 87 -1.73 6.51 -21.14
C GLU A 87 -2.45 5.19 -20.82
N SER A 88 -2.44 4.77 -19.55
CA SER A 88 -3.05 3.54 -19.05
C SER A 88 -4.30 3.78 -18.20
N GLY A 89 -4.76 5.03 -18.13
CA GLY A 89 -5.94 5.46 -17.36
C GLY A 89 -5.58 6.02 -15.97
N ASN A 90 -6.54 6.66 -15.31
CA ASN A 90 -6.35 7.30 -13.99
C ASN A 90 -5.10 8.22 -13.92
N GLY A 91 -4.81 8.95 -15.00
CA GLY A 91 -3.65 9.84 -15.08
C GLY A 91 -2.30 9.14 -15.09
N GLN A 92 -2.27 7.81 -15.27
CA GLN A 92 -1.04 7.03 -15.38
C GLN A 92 -0.57 6.97 -16.82
N TYR A 93 0.74 7.17 -17.00
CA TYR A 93 1.45 7.06 -18.26
C TYR A 93 2.60 6.10 -18.06
N SER A 94 2.67 5.03 -18.87
CA SER A 94 3.61 3.94 -18.66
C SER A 94 4.41 3.57 -19.90
N VAL A 95 5.57 2.98 -19.67
CA VAL A 95 6.44 2.38 -20.68
C VAL A 95 7.12 1.15 -20.08
N ASP A 96 7.12 0.02 -20.78
CA ASP A 96 7.48 -1.28 -20.20
C ASP A 96 8.99 -1.50 -20.05
N SER A 97 9.78 -1.03 -21.01
CA SER A 97 11.22 -1.16 -20.99
C SER A 97 11.88 0.08 -21.58
N LEU A 98 12.91 0.56 -20.89
CA LEU A 98 13.69 1.72 -21.27
C LEU A 98 15.17 1.35 -21.27
N GLY A 99 15.69 1.03 -22.46
CA GLY A 99 17.13 0.84 -22.67
C GLY A 99 17.85 2.20 -22.69
N LEU A 100 18.10 2.77 -21.51
CA LEU A 100 18.80 4.04 -21.37
C LEU A 100 20.32 3.81 -21.30
N ASP A 101 21.08 4.58 -22.06
CA ASP A 101 22.54 4.68 -21.90
C ASP A 101 22.86 5.39 -20.58
N SER A 102 23.54 4.68 -19.67
CA SER A 102 23.90 5.21 -18.34
C SER A 102 24.96 6.30 -18.34
N SER A 103 25.61 6.55 -19.48
CA SER A 103 26.56 7.66 -19.65
C SER A 103 25.89 8.99 -20.01
N LYS A 104 24.58 8.97 -20.26
CA LYS A 104 23.78 10.14 -20.68
C LYS A 104 22.87 10.62 -19.56
N HIS A 105 22.43 11.87 -19.69
CA HIS A 105 21.35 12.40 -18.87
C HIS A 105 20.05 12.44 -19.68
N TYR A 106 18.95 12.39 -18.95
CA TYR A 106 17.61 12.45 -19.55
C TYR A 106 16.73 13.41 -18.77
N ARG A 107 15.72 13.95 -19.44
CA ARG A 107 14.69 14.80 -18.83
C ARG A 107 13.30 14.34 -19.22
N LEU A 108 12.33 14.61 -18.35
CA LEU A 108 10.93 14.34 -18.57
C LEU A 108 10.26 15.59 -19.15
N ASN A 109 9.60 15.43 -20.28
CA ASN A 109 8.78 16.45 -20.93
C ASN A 109 7.30 16.05 -20.82
N ILE A 110 6.47 16.99 -20.34
CA ILE A 110 5.03 16.81 -20.21
C ILE A 110 4.32 17.93 -20.95
N ARG A 111 3.41 17.59 -21.86
CA ARG A 111 2.56 18.55 -22.57
C ARG A 111 1.11 18.24 -22.29
N LEU A 112 0.43 19.15 -21.60
CA LEU A 112 -0.97 18.99 -21.24
C LEU A 112 -1.89 19.32 -22.42
N ALA A 113 -3.10 18.75 -22.42
CA ALA A 113 -4.12 19.04 -23.43
C ALA A 113 -4.50 20.53 -23.48
N GLU A 114 -4.45 21.23 -22.34
CA GLU A 114 -4.68 22.68 -22.23
C GLU A 114 -3.52 23.55 -22.78
N GLY A 115 -2.47 22.94 -23.32
CA GLY A 115 -1.36 23.62 -23.98
C GLY A 115 -0.20 24.03 -23.07
N LYS A 116 -0.32 23.87 -21.74
CA LYS A 116 0.80 24.02 -20.81
C LYS A 116 1.85 22.93 -21.01
N SER A 117 3.12 23.27 -20.83
CA SER A 117 4.26 22.37 -21.02
C SER A 117 5.20 22.46 -19.83
N TYR A 118 5.71 21.31 -19.39
CA TYR A 118 6.60 21.18 -18.25
C TYR A 118 7.80 20.34 -18.66
N SER A 119 8.97 20.67 -18.09
CA SER A 119 10.22 19.96 -18.31
C SER A 119 10.91 19.75 -16.97
N SER A 120 11.49 18.57 -16.76
CA SER A 120 12.48 18.40 -15.70
C SER A 120 13.84 18.96 -16.11
N ASP A 121 14.72 19.11 -15.13
CA ASP A 121 16.16 19.17 -15.36
C ASP A 121 16.65 17.83 -15.95
N PHE A 122 17.80 17.86 -16.63
CA PHE A 122 18.50 16.63 -17.05
C PHE A 122 19.10 15.95 -15.82
N VAL A 123 18.83 14.65 -15.65
CA VAL A 123 19.32 13.84 -14.52
C VAL A 123 20.05 12.59 -15.00
N PRO A 124 21.07 12.11 -14.26
CA PRO A 124 21.81 10.92 -14.64
C PRO A 124 20.97 9.66 -14.43
N VAL A 125 21.37 8.58 -15.11
CA VAL A 125 20.85 7.23 -14.84
C VAL A 125 21.74 6.57 -13.78
N LEU A 126 21.19 6.37 -12.58
CA LEU A 126 21.92 5.69 -11.51
C LEU A 126 21.76 4.17 -11.60
N ASN A 127 22.78 3.43 -11.17
CA ASN A 127 22.66 1.97 -11.02
C ASN A 127 22.49 1.62 -9.55
N SER A 128 21.38 0.98 -9.19
CA SER A 128 21.17 0.54 -7.82
C SER A 128 22.01 -0.71 -7.54
N PRO A 129 22.77 -0.78 -6.43
CA PRO A 129 23.49 -1.99 -6.09
C PRO A 129 22.52 -3.13 -5.75
N PRO A 130 23.01 -4.39 -5.72
CA PRO A 130 22.23 -5.53 -5.25
C PRO A 130 21.68 -5.32 -3.82
N ILE A 131 20.54 -5.94 -3.54
CA ILE A 131 20.02 -6.05 -2.17
C ILE A 131 20.71 -7.25 -1.51
N ASP A 132 21.42 -7.02 -0.40
CA ASP A 132 22.17 -8.05 0.32
C ASP A 132 21.21 -9.04 0.96
N SER A 133 20.21 -8.52 1.66
CA SER A 133 19.20 -9.33 2.32
C SER A 133 17.92 -8.55 2.53
N VAL A 134 16.82 -9.30 2.52
CA VAL A 134 15.57 -8.90 3.16
C VAL A 134 15.44 -9.85 4.33
N SER A 135 15.54 -9.33 5.54
CA SER A 135 15.50 -10.11 6.79
C SER A 135 14.25 -9.79 7.57
N TRP A 136 13.94 -10.64 8.55
CA TRP A 136 12.80 -10.42 9.42
C TRP A 136 13.11 -10.86 10.85
N SER A 137 12.39 -10.29 11.80
CA SER A 137 12.43 -10.70 13.21
C SER A 137 11.04 -10.71 13.80
N GLN A 138 10.87 -11.49 14.86
CA GLN A 138 9.64 -11.50 15.66
C GLN A 138 9.87 -10.81 17.00
N ASN A 139 8.92 -9.98 17.39
CA ASN A 139 8.87 -9.38 18.71
C ASN A 139 7.50 -9.71 19.33
N VAL A 140 7.47 -9.88 20.64
CA VAL A 140 6.19 -9.99 21.36
C VAL A 140 5.44 -8.67 21.21
N ASP A 141 4.15 -8.73 20.89
CA ASP A 141 3.28 -7.56 20.81
C ASP A 141 3.27 -6.83 22.16
N PRO A 142 3.47 -5.50 22.20
CA PRO A 142 3.53 -4.75 23.47
C PRO A 142 2.25 -4.82 24.30
N GLU A 143 1.09 -5.07 23.67
CA GLU A 143 -0.23 -5.07 24.29
C GLU A 143 -0.72 -6.49 24.62
N ASP A 144 -0.34 -7.51 23.85
CA ASP A 144 -0.72 -8.91 24.08
C ASP A 144 0.48 -9.88 23.99
N PRO A 145 0.93 -10.48 25.12
CA PRO A 145 2.09 -11.35 25.13
C PRO A 145 1.92 -12.67 24.33
N ASN A 146 0.69 -13.00 23.91
CA ASN A 146 0.42 -14.17 23.08
C ASN A 146 0.58 -13.88 21.58
N LEU A 147 0.66 -12.59 21.21
CA LEU A 147 0.81 -12.15 19.85
C LEU A 147 2.27 -11.79 19.56
N HIS A 148 2.72 -12.10 18.35
CA HIS A 148 4.10 -11.86 17.92
C HIS A 148 4.10 -11.03 16.64
N ASP A 149 4.53 -9.79 16.73
CA ASP A 149 4.74 -8.90 15.59
C ASP A 149 5.84 -9.42 14.67
N LEU A 150 5.68 -9.17 13.37
CA LEU A 150 6.69 -9.48 12.36
C LEU A 150 7.27 -8.18 11.81
N ASN A 151 8.56 -7.97 12.01
CA ASN A 151 9.30 -6.82 11.52
C ASN A 151 10.16 -7.23 10.33
N LEU A 152 10.12 -6.46 9.24
CA LEU A 152 10.92 -6.72 8.05
C LEU A 152 11.92 -5.61 7.81
N PHE A 153 13.11 -5.99 7.36
CA PHE A 153 14.24 -5.10 7.15
C PHE A 153 14.92 -5.35 5.80
N VAL A 154 15.62 -4.34 5.29
CA VAL A 154 16.50 -4.45 4.11
C VAL A 154 17.92 -4.07 4.48
N SER A 155 18.88 -4.80 3.91
CA SER A 155 20.30 -4.44 3.94
C SER A 155 20.87 -4.37 2.52
N THR A 156 21.76 -3.42 2.28
CA THR A 156 22.44 -3.21 0.99
C THR A 156 23.78 -2.52 1.20
N HIS A 157 24.70 -2.72 0.26
CA HIS A 157 25.95 -1.96 0.18
C HIS A 157 26.35 -1.71 -1.28
N ASP A 158 27.21 -0.73 -1.49
CA ASP A 158 27.91 -0.48 -2.76
C ASP A 158 29.42 -0.33 -2.51
N ASP A 159 30.17 -1.38 -2.82
CA ASP A 159 31.63 -1.38 -2.73
C ASP A 159 32.29 -0.32 -3.64
N LEU A 160 31.62 0.09 -4.71
CA LEU A 160 32.12 1.09 -5.65
C LEU A 160 31.85 2.52 -5.18
N ASN A 161 31.05 2.70 -4.12
CA ASN A 161 30.62 4.01 -3.59
C ASN A 161 30.09 4.96 -4.66
N LYS A 162 29.40 4.43 -5.67
CA LYS A 162 28.72 5.18 -6.72
C LYS A 162 27.31 5.58 -6.31
N THR A 163 26.77 4.96 -5.27
CA THR A 163 25.55 5.38 -4.60
C THR A 163 25.84 6.01 -3.24
N ARG A 164 24.82 6.65 -2.65
CA ARG A 164 24.80 7.20 -1.29
C ARG A 164 23.40 7.37 -0.72
N TYR A 165 22.39 7.42 -1.59
CA TYR A 165 21.01 7.68 -1.23
C TYR A 165 20.12 6.63 -1.88
N TYR A 166 19.14 6.14 -1.10
CA TYR A 166 18.34 4.99 -1.47
C TYR A 166 16.86 5.27 -1.23
N PHE A 167 16.03 4.67 -2.09
CA PHE A 167 14.60 4.57 -1.93
C PHE A 167 14.19 3.10 -2.03
N TRP A 168 13.32 2.64 -1.13
CA TRP A 168 12.72 1.32 -1.20
C TRP A 168 11.21 1.39 -1.42
N LYS A 169 10.72 0.56 -2.33
CA LYS A 169 9.30 0.22 -2.43
C LYS A 169 9.16 -1.28 -2.25
N TYR A 170 8.00 -1.74 -1.83
CA TYR A 170 7.72 -3.17 -1.86
C TYR A 170 6.31 -3.46 -2.32
N ASP A 171 6.15 -4.62 -2.94
CA ASP A 171 4.86 -5.29 -3.09
C ASP A 171 4.85 -6.53 -2.19
N GLU A 172 3.76 -6.70 -1.46
CA GLU A 172 3.56 -7.82 -0.55
C GLU A 172 2.36 -8.65 -1.03
N THR A 173 2.41 -9.94 -0.76
CA THR A 173 1.31 -10.85 -1.05
C THR A 173 1.33 -11.97 -0.02
N TRP A 174 0.18 -12.29 0.54
CA TRP A 174 0.06 -13.38 1.51
C TRP A 174 -0.98 -14.38 1.03
N LYS A 175 -0.66 -15.65 1.21
CA LYS A 175 -1.62 -16.76 1.16
C LYS A 175 -2.22 -16.89 2.54
N TYR A 176 -3.52 -17.10 2.61
CA TYR A 176 -4.24 -17.41 3.83
C TYR A 176 -5.36 -18.40 3.52
N HIS A 177 -6.05 -18.88 4.55
CA HIS A 177 -7.18 -19.76 4.36
C HIS A 177 -8.41 -19.32 5.15
N SER A 178 -9.58 -19.83 4.78
CA SER A 178 -10.77 -19.69 5.61
C SER A 178 -10.66 -20.59 6.84
N PRO A 179 -11.31 -20.25 7.97
CA PRO A 179 -11.29 -21.09 9.18
C PRO A 179 -11.84 -22.51 9.00
N ILE A 180 -12.76 -22.71 8.07
CA ILE A 180 -13.47 -23.97 7.88
C ILE A 180 -13.41 -24.39 6.40
N ILE A 181 -12.95 -25.62 6.18
CA ILE A 181 -13.09 -26.27 4.87
C ILE A 181 -14.52 -26.80 4.70
N SER A 182 -15.19 -26.44 3.62
CA SER A 182 -16.49 -27.03 3.25
C SER A 182 -16.29 -28.22 2.33
N LYS A 183 -17.03 -29.30 2.57
CA LYS A 183 -17.14 -30.45 1.68
C LYS A 183 -18.22 -30.27 0.62
N LEU A 184 -18.96 -29.16 0.65
CA LEU A 184 -20.07 -28.88 -0.25
C LEU A 184 -19.77 -27.66 -1.11
N ILE A 185 -20.26 -27.67 -2.35
CA ILE A 185 -20.22 -26.54 -3.26
C ILE A 185 -21.58 -26.33 -3.91
N TYR A 186 -21.95 -25.08 -4.11
CA TYR A 186 -23.16 -24.74 -4.84
C TYR A 186 -22.96 -24.90 -6.35
N LYS A 187 -23.82 -25.70 -6.99
CA LYS A 187 -23.91 -25.85 -8.45
C LYS A 187 -25.36 -25.58 -8.90
N PRO A 188 -25.61 -25.37 -10.21
CA PRO A 188 -26.98 -25.33 -10.71
C PRO A 188 -27.75 -26.59 -10.28
N GLY A 189 -28.79 -26.41 -9.45
CA GLY A 189 -29.56 -27.50 -8.85
C GLY A 189 -29.38 -27.71 -7.35
N GLY A 190 -28.38 -27.07 -6.72
CA GLY A 190 -28.19 -27.08 -5.27
C GLY A 190 -26.76 -27.38 -4.82
N PHE A 191 -26.62 -27.66 -3.52
CA PHE A 191 -25.33 -28.07 -2.95
C PHE A 191 -25.05 -29.54 -3.22
N VAL A 192 -23.82 -29.82 -3.63
CA VAL A 192 -23.30 -31.17 -3.88
C VAL A 192 -21.92 -31.33 -3.26
N MET A 193 -21.42 -32.56 -3.15
CA MET A 193 -20.05 -32.81 -2.69
C MET A 193 -19.04 -32.13 -3.61
N ALA A 194 -18.16 -31.34 -3.01
CA ALA A 194 -17.06 -30.65 -3.67
C ALA A 194 -15.88 -31.60 -3.88
N THR A 195 -15.29 -31.56 -5.07
CA THR A 195 -13.98 -32.14 -5.33
C THR A 195 -12.90 -31.44 -4.49
N LYS A 196 -11.75 -32.08 -4.29
CA LYS A 196 -10.65 -31.49 -3.52
C LYS A 196 -10.24 -30.10 -4.05
N GLU A 197 -10.17 -29.94 -5.36
CA GLU A 197 -9.83 -28.68 -6.01
C GLU A 197 -10.88 -27.58 -5.73
N GLU A 198 -12.17 -27.93 -5.78
CA GLU A 198 -13.26 -27.00 -5.44
C GLU A 198 -13.22 -26.57 -3.97
N GLN A 199 -12.87 -27.48 -3.06
CA GLN A 199 -12.69 -27.15 -1.64
C GLN A 199 -11.51 -26.20 -1.46
N GLU A 200 -10.35 -26.52 -2.06
CA GLU A 200 -9.14 -25.69 -1.99
C GLU A 200 -9.38 -24.29 -2.57
N ARG A 201 -10.21 -24.15 -3.61
CA ARG A 201 -10.58 -22.87 -4.21
C ARG A 201 -11.38 -21.95 -3.28
N LEU A 202 -12.28 -22.51 -2.46
CA LEU A 202 -13.02 -21.75 -1.45
C LEU A 202 -12.18 -21.48 -0.21
N TYR A 203 -11.26 -22.41 0.09
CA TYR A 203 -10.47 -22.42 1.31
C TYR A 203 -9.25 -21.52 1.23
N TYR A 204 -8.46 -21.55 0.15
CA TYR A 204 -7.22 -20.78 0.02
C TYR A 204 -7.37 -19.54 -0.85
N CYS A 205 -6.94 -18.39 -0.33
CA CYS A 205 -6.91 -17.13 -1.06
C CYS A 205 -5.56 -16.46 -0.96
N TRP A 206 -5.33 -15.55 -1.91
CA TRP A 206 -4.24 -14.60 -1.89
C TRP A 206 -4.79 -13.19 -1.80
N GLN A 207 -4.03 -12.31 -1.15
CA GLN A 207 -4.27 -10.88 -1.16
C GLN A 207 -2.93 -10.17 -1.28
N SER A 208 -2.93 -9.05 -2.00
CA SER A 208 -1.73 -8.27 -2.29
C SER A 208 -1.91 -6.82 -1.87
N SER A 209 -0.81 -6.18 -1.53
CA SER A 209 -0.75 -4.76 -1.18
C SER A 209 0.59 -4.18 -1.61
N LYS A 210 0.68 -2.86 -1.70
CA LYS A 210 1.90 -2.11 -2.03
C LYS A 210 2.29 -1.23 -0.86
N SER A 211 3.58 -0.92 -0.75
CA SER A 211 4.09 0.04 0.22
C SER A 211 3.47 1.42 0.01
N ASN A 212 2.91 2.01 1.07
CA ASN A 212 2.35 3.37 1.05
C ASN A 212 3.25 4.42 1.72
N SER A 213 4.31 3.99 2.42
CA SER A 213 5.24 4.88 3.12
C SER A 213 6.48 5.23 2.30
N ILE A 214 7.06 6.40 2.57
CA ILE A 214 8.31 6.87 1.97
C ILE A 214 9.51 6.27 2.71
N LEU A 215 10.04 5.16 2.18
CA LEU A 215 11.19 4.47 2.74
C LEU A 215 12.46 4.93 2.06
N ILE A 216 13.20 5.81 2.73
CA ILE A 216 14.48 6.37 2.25
C ILE A 216 15.59 6.19 3.28
N GLY A 217 16.83 6.09 2.79
CA GLY A 217 18.04 5.95 3.60
C GLY A 217 19.24 6.57 2.90
N ASN A 218 20.27 6.91 3.66
CA ASN A 218 21.51 7.47 3.11
C ASN A 218 22.75 7.00 3.89
N THR A 219 23.89 7.06 3.22
CA THR A 219 25.21 6.69 3.75
C THR A 219 26.22 7.83 3.59
N ASP A 220 25.75 9.06 3.35
CA ASP A 220 26.59 10.23 3.04
C ASP A 220 27.52 10.60 4.21
N LEU A 221 27.07 10.34 5.44
CA LEU A 221 27.87 10.53 6.66
C LEU A 221 28.62 9.26 7.10
N LEU A 222 28.53 8.17 6.34
CA LEU A 222 29.17 6.90 6.67
C LEU A 222 30.45 6.70 5.83
N SER A 223 31.46 6.08 6.45
CA SER A 223 32.72 5.78 5.77
C SER A 223 32.58 4.76 4.64
N HIS A 224 31.57 3.89 4.73
CA HIS A 224 31.24 2.88 3.73
C HIS A 224 29.80 3.09 3.27
N ASP A 225 29.54 2.93 1.98
CA ASP A 225 28.19 2.91 1.45
C ASP A 225 27.52 1.57 1.79
N ALA A 226 27.08 1.43 3.04
CA ALA A 226 26.38 0.26 3.55
C ALA A 226 25.26 0.65 4.51
N ILE A 227 24.08 0.09 4.29
CA ILE A 227 22.91 0.21 5.17
C ILE A 227 22.55 -1.19 5.63
N SER A 228 22.47 -1.38 6.95
CA SER A 228 22.09 -2.66 7.54
C SER A 228 20.79 -2.51 8.32
N MET A 229 19.89 -3.47 8.13
CA MET A 229 18.62 -3.58 8.87
C MET A 229 17.75 -2.31 8.84
N GLN A 230 17.66 -1.65 7.68
CA GLN A 230 16.72 -0.55 7.49
C GLN A 230 15.28 -1.09 7.59
N PRO A 231 14.43 -0.57 8.48
CA PRO A 231 13.04 -1.02 8.60
C PRO A 231 12.25 -0.79 7.31
N LEU A 232 11.51 -1.83 6.88
CA LEU A 232 10.62 -1.77 5.71
C LEU A 232 9.16 -1.69 6.14
N THR A 233 8.72 -2.65 6.94
CA THR A 233 7.33 -2.74 7.38
C THR A 233 7.22 -3.55 8.68
N HIS A 234 6.19 -3.21 9.44
CA HIS A 234 5.74 -3.93 10.63
C HIS A 234 4.39 -4.58 10.32
N ILE A 235 4.23 -5.82 10.75
CA ILE A 235 2.98 -6.59 10.62
C ILE A 235 2.56 -7.02 12.02
N THR A 236 1.43 -6.49 12.47
CA THR A 236 0.88 -6.73 13.81
C THR A 236 0.64 -8.21 14.09
N GLY A 237 0.74 -8.58 15.36
CA GLY A 237 0.35 -9.83 15.99
C GLY A 237 -0.84 -10.57 15.36
N ASN A 238 -1.95 -9.86 15.26
CA ASN A 238 -3.26 -10.33 14.80
C ASN A 238 -3.52 -10.17 13.29
N SER A 239 -2.49 -9.91 12.48
CA SER A 239 -2.66 -9.73 11.04
C SER A 239 -2.80 -11.07 10.30
N ILE A 240 -3.85 -11.20 9.48
CA ILE A 240 -4.08 -12.37 8.61
C ILE A 240 -2.93 -12.62 7.63
N LYS A 241 -2.09 -11.61 7.37
CA LYS A 241 -0.87 -11.71 6.55
C LYS A 241 0.06 -12.83 6.98
N LYS A 242 0.04 -13.18 8.27
CA LYS A 242 0.89 -14.20 8.88
C LYS A 242 0.21 -15.56 9.02
N SER A 243 -1.07 -15.68 8.66
CA SER A 243 -1.86 -16.89 8.91
C SER A 243 -1.38 -18.14 8.16
N PHE A 244 -0.61 -17.98 7.08
CA PHE A 244 -0.08 -19.12 6.33
C PHE A 244 1.29 -18.81 5.70
N ILE A 245 1.33 -18.10 4.57
CA ILE A 245 2.60 -17.79 3.87
C ILE A 245 2.60 -16.32 3.47
N TYR A 246 3.64 -15.60 3.87
CA TYR A 246 3.84 -14.20 3.52
C TYR A 246 4.97 -14.05 2.50
N SER A 247 4.79 -13.20 1.50
CA SER A 247 5.82 -12.82 0.53
C SER A 247 5.95 -11.31 0.46
N ILE A 248 7.19 -10.83 0.39
CA ILE A 248 7.51 -9.44 0.12
C ILE A 248 8.56 -9.38 -0.99
N ASN A 249 8.36 -8.49 -1.95
CA ASN A 249 9.31 -8.17 -3.00
C ASN A 249 9.71 -6.71 -2.89
N VAL A 250 10.95 -6.51 -2.47
CA VAL A 250 11.54 -5.20 -2.24
C VAL A 250 12.21 -4.74 -3.53
N LYS A 251 11.92 -3.52 -3.95
CA LYS A 251 12.57 -2.81 -5.05
C LYS A 251 13.38 -1.67 -4.49
N GLN A 252 14.65 -1.61 -4.85
CA GLN A 252 15.60 -0.60 -4.41
C GLN A 252 15.98 0.30 -5.59
N TYR A 253 15.97 1.62 -5.34
CA TYR A 253 16.34 2.65 -6.29
C TYR A 253 17.46 3.50 -5.69
N ALA A 254 18.54 3.68 -6.44
CA ALA A 254 19.52 4.72 -6.16
C ALA A 254 18.90 6.11 -6.45
N LEU A 255 19.15 7.05 -5.55
CA LEU A 255 18.68 8.43 -5.66
C LEU A 255 19.84 9.39 -5.88
N THR A 256 19.58 10.46 -6.64
CA THR A 256 20.45 11.64 -6.60
C THR A 256 20.28 12.35 -5.24
N PRO A 257 21.24 13.18 -4.80
CA PRO A 257 21.09 13.97 -3.58
C PRO A 257 19.82 14.85 -3.60
N GLY A 258 19.50 15.44 -4.76
CA GLY A 258 18.30 16.26 -4.91
C GLY A 258 17.01 15.45 -4.80
N ALA A 259 16.97 14.24 -5.37
CA ALA A 259 15.82 13.35 -5.23
C ALA A 259 15.63 12.92 -3.75
N TYR A 260 16.71 12.56 -3.05
CA TYR A 260 16.64 12.22 -1.64
C TYR A 260 16.07 13.36 -0.79
N ASN A 261 16.59 14.58 -0.97
CA ASN A 261 16.11 15.76 -0.25
C ASN A 261 14.63 16.04 -0.53
N TYR A 262 14.19 15.87 -1.78
CA TYR A 262 12.79 16.02 -2.15
C TYR A 262 11.88 15.02 -1.42
N TYR A 263 12.22 13.72 -1.42
CA TYR A 263 11.42 12.70 -0.72
C TYR A 263 11.49 12.85 0.80
N ASP A 264 12.62 13.26 1.37
CA ASP A 264 12.74 13.54 2.81
C ASP A 264 11.85 14.70 3.24
N LEU A 265 11.77 15.76 2.43
CA LEU A 265 10.84 16.87 2.65
C LEU A 265 9.38 16.43 2.58
N ILE A 266 9.00 15.60 1.60
CA ILE A 266 7.63 15.04 1.54
C ILE A 266 7.35 14.23 2.79
N ARG A 267 8.22 13.29 3.14
CA ARG A 267 8.07 12.42 4.33
C ARG A 267 7.86 13.22 5.61
N LYS A 268 8.66 14.28 5.82
CA LYS A 268 8.53 15.17 6.97
C LYS A 268 7.18 15.91 7.00
N ASN A 269 6.72 16.38 5.84
CA ASN A 269 5.47 17.13 5.71
C ASN A 269 4.20 16.25 5.72
N SER A 270 4.27 14.98 5.32
CA SER A 270 3.09 14.12 5.15
C SER A 270 2.98 12.99 6.18
N GLU A 271 4.10 12.45 6.66
CA GLU A 271 4.12 11.28 7.55
C GLU A 271 4.54 11.64 8.99
N GLN A 272 5.26 12.75 9.19
CA GLN A 272 5.78 13.17 10.51
C GLN A 272 5.04 14.38 11.09
N SER A 273 3.89 14.77 10.53
CA SER A 273 3.07 15.89 11.01
C SER A 273 1.99 15.41 11.99
N GLY A 274 1.96 15.97 13.20
CA GLY A 274 0.98 15.64 14.24
C GLY A 274 1.19 16.25 15.64
N SER A 275 2.27 17.00 15.89
CA SER A 275 2.58 17.65 17.17
C SER A 275 2.64 19.18 17.05
N PHE A 276 2.29 19.87 18.13
CA PHE A 276 2.32 21.34 18.22
C PHE A 276 3.73 21.94 18.05
N PHE A 277 4.78 21.11 18.20
CA PHE A 277 6.18 21.50 18.05
C PHE A 277 6.78 21.12 16.70
N ASP A 278 5.96 20.68 15.74
CA ASP A 278 6.47 20.27 14.45
C ASP A 278 7.03 21.48 13.68
N PRO A 279 8.16 21.31 12.96
CA PRO A 279 8.73 22.36 12.15
C PRO A 279 7.72 22.81 11.09
N GLN A 280 7.68 24.12 10.83
CA GLN A 280 6.81 24.68 9.81
C GLN A 280 7.08 24.03 8.44
N PRO A 281 6.03 23.68 7.66
CA PRO A 281 6.22 23.04 6.36
C PRO A 281 7.17 23.86 5.47
N SER A 282 8.24 23.22 5.01
CA SER A 282 9.18 23.83 4.07
C SER A 282 8.64 23.76 2.64
N THR A 283 8.93 24.78 1.83
CA THR A 283 8.51 24.81 0.42
C THR A 283 9.12 23.64 -0.35
N LEU A 284 8.25 22.75 -0.86
CA LEU A 284 8.66 21.61 -1.67
C LEU A 284 9.02 22.08 -3.10
N VAL A 285 10.31 22.19 -3.40
CA VAL A 285 10.79 22.54 -4.74
C VAL A 285 11.32 21.29 -5.45
N GLY A 286 10.66 20.91 -6.54
CA GLY A 286 11.08 19.81 -7.41
C GLY A 286 12.10 20.22 -8.47
N ASN A 287 12.48 19.28 -9.33
CA ASN A 287 13.29 19.55 -10.53
C ASN A 287 12.44 19.68 -11.81
N ILE A 288 11.11 19.75 -11.69
CA ILE A 288 10.17 19.91 -12.81
C ILE A 288 9.60 21.33 -12.81
N ARG A 289 9.62 21.99 -13.97
CA ARG A 289 9.22 23.40 -14.12
C ARG A 289 8.31 23.59 -15.32
N ASN A 290 7.40 24.56 -15.24
CA ASN A 290 6.67 25.01 -16.43
C ASN A 290 7.65 25.75 -17.36
N VAL A 291 7.64 25.39 -18.64
CA VAL A 291 8.57 25.90 -19.66
C VAL A 291 8.36 27.40 -19.93
N LYS A 292 7.14 27.92 -19.75
CA LYS A 292 6.79 29.33 -20.00
C LYS A 292 6.74 30.20 -18.73
N ASP A 293 6.45 29.59 -17.59
CA ASP A 293 6.33 30.29 -16.31
C ASP A 293 7.09 29.56 -15.20
N GLY A 294 8.36 29.91 -15.02
CA GLY A 294 9.22 29.31 -13.99
C GLY A 294 8.79 29.61 -12.54
N SER A 295 7.80 30.49 -12.33
CA SER A 295 7.23 30.78 -11.01
C SER A 295 6.05 29.87 -10.64
N GLU A 296 5.51 29.12 -11.61
CA GLU A 296 4.49 28.12 -11.35
C GLU A 296 5.09 26.96 -10.54
N LEU A 297 4.54 26.72 -9.35
CA LEU A 297 4.92 25.59 -8.51
C LEU A 297 4.43 24.28 -9.14
N VAL A 298 5.33 23.30 -9.19
CA VAL A 298 5.07 21.93 -9.63
C VAL A 298 5.58 21.00 -8.54
N LEU A 299 4.76 20.02 -8.15
CA LEU A 299 5.10 19.03 -7.14
C LEU A 299 5.56 17.77 -7.87
N GLY A 300 6.86 17.59 -8.03
CA GLY A 300 7.42 16.38 -8.62
C GLY A 300 8.93 16.43 -8.74
N TYR A 301 9.56 15.26 -8.70
CA TYR A 301 11.00 15.15 -8.88
C TYR A 301 11.33 13.94 -9.77
N LEU A 302 11.95 14.18 -10.92
CA LEU A 302 12.45 13.13 -11.79
C LEU A 302 13.71 12.50 -11.18
N ASN A 303 13.63 11.20 -10.89
CA ASN A 303 14.77 10.35 -10.60
C ASN A 303 14.79 9.18 -11.59
N ILE A 304 15.97 8.82 -12.07
CA ILE A 304 16.17 7.71 -13.00
C ILE A 304 17.20 6.75 -12.42
N SER A 305 16.81 5.48 -12.29
CA SER A 305 17.74 4.44 -11.86
C SER A 305 17.38 3.09 -12.44
N THR A 306 18.38 2.23 -12.65
CA THR A 306 18.15 0.78 -12.81
C THR A 306 17.85 0.19 -11.44
N PRO A 307 16.63 -0.31 -11.18
CA PRO A 307 16.28 -0.81 -9.86
C PRO A 307 16.85 -2.21 -9.64
N SER A 308 17.17 -2.50 -8.38
CA SER A 308 17.48 -3.85 -7.88
C SER A 308 16.25 -4.41 -7.17
N SER A 309 16.04 -5.72 -7.18
CA SER A 309 14.87 -6.34 -6.53
C SER A 309 15.20 -7.65 -5.85
N LYS A 310 14.53 -7.90 -4.71
CA LYS A 310 14.67 -9.14 -3.96
C LYS A 310 13.33 -9.55 -3.35
N ARG A 311 12.87 -10.75 -3.70
CA ARG A 311 11.67 -11.38 -3.13
C ARG A 311 12.07 -12.45 -2.12
N ILE A 312 11.42 -12.45 -0.97
CA ILE A 312 11.48 -13.53 0.01
C ILE A 312 10.08 -14.10 0.28
N TYR A 313 10.07 -15.30 0.86
CA TYR A 313 8.89 -15.96 1.39
C TYR A 313 9.14 -16.32 2.84
N ILE A 314 8.12 -16.14 3.67
CA ILE A 314 8.14 -16.45 5.08
C ILE A 314 7.01 -17.47 5.30
N ASN A 315 7.40 -18.70 5.58
CA ASN A 315 6.51 -19.82 5.86
C ASN A 315 6.86 -20.36 7.26
N GLU A 316 6.49 -19.59 8.26
CA GLU A 316 6.67 -19.95 9.66
C GLU A 316 5.30 -20.17 10.28
N ASN A 317 5.22 -21.04 11.29
CA ASN A 317 3.99 -21.25 12.02
C ASN A 317 3.75 -20.10 13.01
N PHE A 318 3.42 -18.93 12.46
CA PHE A 318 2.92 -17.82 13.23
C PHE A 318 1.55 -18.22 13.76
N PHE A 319 1.47 -18.59 15.03
CA PHE A 319 0.21 -18.94 15.65
C PHE A 319 -0.79 -17.78 15.45
N TYR A 320 -1.74 -17.99 14.55
CA TYR A 320 -2.71 -16.99 14.13
C TYR A 320 -4.10 -17.42 14.60
N HIS A 321 -4.72 -16.57 15.40
CA HIS A 321 -6.10 -16.78 15.81
C HIS A 321 -7.04 -16.18 14.77
N TYR A 322 -7.74 -17.04 14.05
CA TYR A 322 -8.87 -16.60 13.25
C TYR A 322 -9.97 -16.01 14.15
N PRO A 323 -10.80 -15.08 13.62
CA PRO A 323 -11.88 -14.46 14.39
C PRO A 323 -12.78 -15.49 15.08
N THR A 324 -13.19 -15.19 16.32
CA THR A 324 -13.89 -16.09 17.25
C THR A 324 -15.37 -16.39 16.90
N ASN A 325 -15.81 -16.15 15.67
CA ASN A 325 -17.21 -16.32 15.26
C ASN A 325 -17.43 -17.32 14.13
N CYS A 326 -16.57 -18.34 14.04
CA CYS A 326 -16.66 -19.42 13.05
C CYS A 326 -17.13 -20.72 13.68
N GLU A 327 -18.28 -20.67 14.37
CA GLU A 327 -18.90 -21.87 14.92
C GLU A 327 -19.71 -22.60 13.85
N VAL A 328 -19.59 -23.93 13.85
CA VAL A 328 -20.43 -24.79 13.02
C VAL A 328 -21.72 -25.10 13.79
N SER A 329 -22.86 -24.89 13.15
CA SER A 329 -24.19 -25.18 13.71
C SER A 329 -24.94 -26.20 12.86
N MET A 330 -25.90 -26.89 13.49
CA MET A 330 -26.74 -27.88 12.84
C MET A 330 -28.04 -27.23 12.35
N LEU A 331 -28.33 -27.36 11.05
CA LEU A 331 -29.60 -26.97 10.45
C LEU A 331 -30.38 -28.21 10.04
N HIS A 332 -31.40 -28.58 10.82
CA HIS A 332 -32.32 -29.67 10.52
C HIS A 332 -33.38 -29.26 9.47
N SER A 333 -32.94 -28.86 8.29
CA SER A 333 -33.80 -28.56 7.14
C SER A 333 -33.14 -28.99 5.85
N LEU A 334 -33.93 -29.58 4.94
CA LEU A 334 -33.50 -29.92 3.58
C LEU A 334 -33.76 -28.77 2.59
N ARG A 335 -34.38 -27.67 3.03
CA ARG A 335 -34.69 -26.53 2.16
C ARG A 335 -33.49 -25.60 2.07
N TYR A 336 -32.98 -25.39 0.85
CA TYR A 336 -31.85 -24.50 0.61
C TYR A 336 -32.11 -23.04 1.02
N SER A 337 -33.37 -22.58 0.97
CA SER A 337 -33.75 -21.23 1.43
C SER A 337 -33.42 -20.97 2.90
N ASP A 338 -33.47 -22.01 3.73
CA ASP A 338 -33.32 -21.88 5.18
C ASP A 338 -31.84 -21.68 5.57
N ILE A 339 -30.91 -21.99 4.64
CA ILE A 339 -29.47 -21.79 4.81
C ILE A 339 -29.12 -20.30 4.83
N GLN A 340 -29.89 -19.45 4.11
CA GLN A 340 -29.57 -18.03 3.93
C GLN A 340 -28.21 -17.81 3.24
N TYR A 341 -27.90 -18.66 2.25
CA TYR A 341 -26.74 -18.56 1.38
C TYR A 341 -26.99 -17.57 0.23
N PRO A 342 -25.98 -16.79 -0.22
CA PRO A 342 -24.60 -16.71 0.28
C PRO A 342 -24.39 -15.71 1.42
N ASP A 343 -25.41 -14.94 1.78
CA ASP A 343 -25.25 -13.72 2.56
C ASP A 343 -24.88 -13.97 4.03
N ILE A 344 -25.38 -15.06 4.61
CA ILE A 344 -25.24 -15.32 6.06
C ILE A 344 -24.47 -16.61 6.31
N ASN A 345 -25.00 -17.77 5.87
CA ASN A 345 -24.36 -19.06 6.11
C ASN A 345 -24.03 -19.82 4.83
N TYR A 346 -23.06 -20.71 4.97
CA TYR A 346 -22.61 -21.65 3.96
C TYR A 346 -22.67 -23.07 4.53
N PRO A 347 -23.22 -24.05 3.80
CA PRO A 347 -23.24 -25.44 4.26
C PRO A 347 -21.87 -26.08 4.10
N VAL A 348 -21.35 -26.65 5.19
CA VAL A 348 -20.01 -27.23 5.27
C VAL A 348 -20.01 -28.74 5.07
N ASP A 349 -21.09 -29.42 5.45
CA ASP A 349 -21.28 -30.86 5.25
C ASP A 349 -22.78 -31.22 5.36
N TYR A 350 -23.14 -32.45 4.99
CA TYR A 350 -24.47 -32.98 5.24
C TYR A 350 -24.65 -33.39 6.70
N LEU A 351 -25.80 -33.05 7.27
CA LEU A 351 -26.22 -33.61 8.56
C LEU A 351 -26.96 -34.92 8.28
N LEU A 352 -26.42 -36.03 8.79
CA LEU A 352 -26.98 -37.38 8.58
C LEU A 352 -27.58 -37.91 9.88
N ASP A 353 -28.69 -38.63 9.77
CA ASP A 353 -29.19 -39.44 10.87
C ASP A 353 -28.19 -40.56 11.20
N HIS A 354 -27.88 -40.73 12.49
CA HIS A 354 -26.80 -41.63 12.92
C HIS A 354 -27.11 -43.11 12.66
N LEU A 355 -28.38 -43.50 12.56
CA LEU A 355 -28.78 -44.90 12.39
C LEU A 355 -29.04 -45.25 10.92
N THR A 356 -29.69 -44.36 10.19
CA THR A 356 -30.16 -44.61 8.83
C THR A 356 -29.23 -44.06 7.77
N LEU A 357 -28.28 -43.18 8.13
CA LEU A 357 -27.40 -42.42 7.23
C LEU A 357 -28.16 -41.57 6.20
N VAL A 358 -29.47 -41.35 6.43
CA VAL A 358 -30.29 -40.49 5.61
C VAL A 358 -29.98 -39.04 5.97
N GLN A 359 -29.87 -38.18 4.96
CA GLN A 359 -29.70 -36.76 5.17
C GLN A 359 -30.92 -36.16 5.88
N THR A 360 -30.68 -35.49 7.00
CA THR A 360 -31.68 -34.78 7.80
C THR A 360 -31.50 -33.26 7.75
N GLY A 361 -30.39 -32.78 7.19
CA GLY A 361 -30.13 -31.35 7.04
C GLY A 361 -28.70 -31.03 6.59
N PHE A 362 -28.17 -29.92 7.10
CA PHE A 362 -26.82 -29.44 6.82
C PHE A 362 -26.09 -29.04 8.11
N LEU A 363 -24.78 -29.27 8.14
CA LEU A 363 -23.89 -28.50 9.00
C LEU A 363 -23.63 -27.17 8.30
N ILE A 364 -23.81 -26.04 8.98
CA ILE A 364 -23.64 -24.70 8.41
C ILE A 364 -22.68 -23.86 9.26
N ALA A 365 -21.97 -22.94 8.61
CA ALA A 365 -21.14 -21.94 9.28
C ALA A 365 -21.32 -20.59 8.58
N PRO A 366 -20.95 -19.45 9.21
CA PRO A 366 -21.02 -18.16 8.55
C PRO A 366 -20.23 -18.16 7.25
N SER A 367 -20.75 -17.57 6.18
CA SER A 367 -20.15 -17.66 4.84
C SER A 367 -18.70 -17.21 4.80
N LYS A 368 -18.35 -16.15 5.54
CA LYS A 368 -16.97 -15.63 5.69
C LYS A 368 -15.98 -16.62 6.31
N CYS A 369 -16.48 -17.62 7.03
CA CYS A 369 -15.68 -18.65 7.67
C CYS A 369 -15.36 -19.81 6.72
N VAL A 370 -16.02 -19.86 5.57
CA VAL A 370 -15.90 -20.94 4.58
C VAL A 370 -15.28 -20.43 3.28
N ASN A 371 -15.73 -19.27 2.79
CA ASN A 371 -15.20 -18.66 1.58
C ASN A 371 -14.18 -17.57 1.92
N CYS A 372 -12.91 -17.83 1.64
CA CYS A 372 -11.82 -16.90 1.90
C CYS A 372 -11.94 -15.59 1.11
N GLU A 373 -12.64 -15.56 -0.02
CA GLU A 373 -12.82 -14.32 -0.82
C GLU A 373 -13.61 -13.26 -0.05
N LEU A 374 -14.48 -13.69 0.88
CA LEU A 374 -15.25 -12.80 1.75
C LEU A 374 -14.38 -12.14 2.85
N LEU A 375 -13.11 -12.54 2.97
CA LEU A 375 -12.11 -11.89 3.81
C LEU A 375 -11.23 -10.90 3.02
N GLY A 376 -11.53 -10.67 1.73
CA GLY A 376 -10.90 -9.63 0.89
C GLY A 376 -9.82 -10.13 -0.08
N GLY A 377 -9.68 -11.44 -0.24
CA GLY A 377 -8.72 -12.06 -1.17
C GLY A 377 -9.38 -12.65 -2.41
N HIS A 378 -8.56 -13.28 -3.24
CA HIS A 378 -9.00 -13.95 -4.45
C HIS A 378 -8.35 -15.34 -4.60
N ASN A 379 -9.02 -16.24 -5.29
CA ASN A 379 -8.55 -17.60 -5.55
C ASN A 379 -7.51 -17.73 -6.69
N GLY A 380 -7.14 -16.62 -7.33
CA GLY A 380 -6.08 -16.59 -8.34
C GLY A 380 -4.67 -16.62 -7.73
N ARG A 381 -3.99 -17.77 -7.77
CA ARG A 381 -2.58 -17.89 -7.36
C ARG A 381 -1.70 -16.95 -8.20
N PRO A 382 -0.88 -16.07 -7.58
CA PRO A 382 0.03 -15.19 -8.31
C PRO A 382 1.08 -15.96 -9.10
N VAL A 383 1.46 -15.47 -10.30
CA VAL A 383 2.42 -16.13 -11.20
C VAL A 383 3.81 -16.32 -10.55
N PHE A 384 4.23 -15.38 -9.71
CA PHE A 384 5.51 -15.47 -9.02
C PHE A 384 5.49 -16.46 -7.83
N TRP A 385 4.30 -16.88 -7.38
CA TRP A 385 4.16 -17.70 -6.18
C TRP A 385 4.71 -19.10 -6.42
N PRO A 386 5.55 -19.66 -5.53
CA PRO A 386 6.21 -20.95 -5.73
C PRO A 386 5.24 -22.13 -5.60
N ASP A 387 5.55 -23.25 -6.27
CA ASP A 387 4.75 -24.50 -6.21
C ASP A 387 4.87 -25.20 -4.86
N SER A 388 6.04 -25.08 -4.24
CA SER A 388 6.36 -25.60 -2.91
C SER A 388 7.28 -24.62 -2.19
N LEU A 389 7.07 -24.45 -0.89
CA LEU A 389 7.93 -23.66 0.00
C LEU A 389 8.54 -24.54 1.08
#